data_AF-U1QV17-F1
#
_entry.id   AF-U1QV17-F1
#
_cell.length_a   1.000
_cell.length_b   1.000
_cell.length_c   1.000
_cell.angle_alpha   90.00
_cell.angle_beta   90.00
_cell.angle_gamma   90.00
#
_symmetry.space_group_name_H-M   'P 1'
#
loop_
_entity.id
_entity.type
_entity.pdbx_description
1 polymer ?
#
loop_
_entity_poly.entity_id
_entity_poly.type
_entity_poly.pdbx_seq_one_letter_code
_entity_poly.pdbx_strand_id
1 'polypeptide(L)'
;MSVIVVRSAQQEEPVREALRSVVSEHATVHLVRLPTVDSLDPLVKAVGPTRNYGVDYTTRCLPDIPSTVEFVVDRAASCVCIGISERTSTGKARIDPLTQSLLLEERLSGTLVVGNDVIILRKVEYDT
;
A
#
# COMPACT_ATOMS: atom_id res chain seq x y z
N MET A 1 -10.66 -5.80 -3.26
CA MET A 1 -9.23 -6.24 -3.27
C MET A 1 -8.34 -5.06 -2.94
N SER A 2 -7.29 -5.26 -2.15
CA SER A 2 -6.43 -4.16 -1.69
C SER A 2 -4.98 -4.40 -2.09
N VAL A 3 -4.32 -3.34 -2.54
CA VAL A 3 -2.89 -3.31 -2.81
C VAL A 3 -2.23 -2.48 -1.72
N ILE A 4 -1.20 -3.04 -1.08
CA ILE A 4 -0.37 -2.33 -0.10
C ILE A 4 1.01 -2.18 -0.72
N VAL A 5 1.41 -0.93 -0.98
CA VAL A 5 2.73 -0.58 -1.50
C VAL A 5 3.69 -0.47 -0.32
N VAL A 6 4.66 -1.40 -0.29
CA VAL A 6 5.70 -1.50 0.72
C VAL A 6 7.00 -0.91 0.17
N ARG A 7 7.47 0.13 0.85
CA ARG A 7 8.60 0.97 0.43
C ARG A 7 9.87 0.70 1.22
N SER A 8 9.72 0.01 2.36
CA SER A 8 10.81 -0.50 3.19
C SER A 8 10.34 -1.73 3.97
N ALA A 9 11.26 -2.66 4.25
CA ALA A 9 11.01 -3.79 5.13
C ALA A 9 10.69 -3.38 6.58
N GLN A 10 10.98 -2.13 6.96
CA GLN A 10 10.71 -1.56 8.29
C GLN A 10 9.27 -0.98 8.43
N GLN A 11 8.43 -1.08 7.41
CA GLN A 11 7.07 -0.53 7.44
C GLN A 11 6.05 -1.47 8.12
N GLU A 12 6.38 -1.99 9.29
CA GLU A 12 5.46 -2.86 10.06
C GLU A 12 4.16 -2.14 10.41
N GLU A 13 4.24 -0.97 11.05
CA GLU A 13 3.06 -0.23 11.51
C GLU A 13 2.13 0.21 10.37
N PRO A 14 2.64 0.78 9.25
CA PRO A 14 1.79 1.05 8.09
C PRO A 14 1.03 -0.16 7.56
N VAL A 15 1.68 -1.34 7.49
CA VAL A 15 1.05 -2.56 7.00
C VAL A 15 0.02 -3.07 8.02
N ARG A 16 0.31 -3.00 9.31
CA ARG A 16 -0.64 -3.35 10.37
C ARG A 16 -1.87 -2.44 10.34
N GLU A 17 -1.68 -1.13 10.20
CA GLU A 17 -2.79 -0.19 10.11
C GLU A 17 -3.65 -0.46 8.88
N ALA A 18 -3.04 -0.71 7.72
CA ALA A 18 -3.76 -1.04 6.49
C ALA A 18 -4.59 -2.33 6.66
N LEU A 19 -4.00 -3.39 7.21
CA LEU A 19 -4.69 -4.65 7.44
C LEU A 19 -5.84 -4.52 8.45
N ARG A 20 -5.70 -3.67 9.47
CA ARG A 20 -6.75 -3.43 10.49
C ARG A 20 -7.90 -2.55 9.99
N SER A 21 -7.60 -1.54 9.18
CA SER A 21 -8.51 -0.40 8.96
C SER A 21 -9.11 -0.36 7.55
N VAL A 22 -8.58 -1.17 6.64
CA VAL A 22 -8.90 -1.08 5.22
C VAL A 22 -9.26 -2.43 4.63
N VAL A 23 -8.58 -3.48 5.07
CA VAL A 23 -8.75 -4.82 4.52
C VAL A 23 -9.85 -5.55 5.27
N SER A 24 -10.84 -6.06 4.54
CA SER A 24 -11.86 -6.94 5.10
C SER A 24 -11.25 -8.29 5.49
N GLU A 25 -11.76 -8.90 6.56
CA GLU A 25 -11.42 -10.28 6.91
C GLU A 25 -11.65 -11.20 5.69
N HIS A 26 -10.76 -12.18 5.50
CA HIS A 26 -10.77 -13.12 4.37
C HIS A 26 -10.56 -12.51 2.97
N ALA A 27 -10.22 -11.22 2.87
CA ALA A 27 -9.83 -10.64 1.59
C ALA A 27 -8.44 -11.13 1.16
N THR A 28 -8.20 -11.11 -0.16
CA THR A 28 -6.85 -11.21 -0.72
C THR A 28 -6.21 -9.83 -0.78
N VAL A 29 -4.97 -9.74 -0.30
CA VAL A 29 -4.14 -8.52 -0.32
C VAL A 29 -2.86 -8.74 -1.13
N HIS A 30 -2.50 -7.75 -1.94
CA HIS A 30 -1.23 -7.73 -2.65
C HIS A 30 -0.23 -6.82 -1.92
N LEU A 31 0.82 -7.42 -1.37
CA LEU A 31 1.98 -6.69 -0.83
C LEU A 31 2.97 -6.45 -1.98
N VAL A 32 3.00 -5.20 -2.47
CA VAL A 32 3.86 -4.81 -3.59
C VAL A 32 5.10 -4.12 -3.03
N ARG A 33 6.26 -4.76 -3.14
CA ARG A 33 7.54 -4.15 -2.77
C ARG A 33 8.13 -3.35 -3.93
N LEU A 34 8.71 -2.21 -3.60
CA LEU A 34 9.57 -1.48 -4.53
C LEU A 34 10.94 -2.14 -4.66
N PRO A 35 11.70 -1.86 -5.75
CA PRO A 35 12.99 -2.50 -6.01
C PRO A 35 14.02 -2.29 -4.90
N THR A 36 13.89 -1.20 -4.15
CA THR A 36 14.76 -0.84 -3.02
C THR A 36 14.58 -1.72 -1.79
N VAL A 37 13.62 -2.65 -1.80
CA VAL A 37 13.33 -3.56 -0.69
C VAL A 37 13.70 -4.98 -1.11
N ASP A 38 14.75 -5.58 -0.54
CA ASP A 38 15.25 -6.89 -0.99
C ASP A 38 14.25 -8.04 -0.80
N SER A 39 13.61 -8.12 0.38
CA SER A 39 12.61 -9.14 0.70
C SER A 39 11.53 -8.59 1.64
N LEU A 40 10.31 -9.12 1.49
CA LEU A 40 9.20 -8.89 2.41
C LEU A 40 9.06 -9.97 3.49
N ASP A 41 9.86 -11.04 3.45
CA ASP A 41 9.71 -12.15 4.39
C ASP A 41 9.83 -11.72 5.86
N PRO A 42 10.78 -10.84 6.24
CA PRO A 42 10.86 -10.35 7.63
C PRO A 42 9.59 -9.59 8.03
N LEU A 43 9.09 -8.73 7.15
CA LEU A 43 7.90 -7.92 7.37
C LEU A 43 6.66 -8.81 7.50
N VAL A 44 6.49 -9.77 6.59
CA VAL A 44 5.40 -10.74 6.61
C VAL A 44 5.43 -11.58 7.88
N LYS A 45 6.62 -12.02 8.32
CA LYS A 45 6.78 -12.77 9.57
C LYS A 45 6.43 -11.93 10.79
N ALA A 46 6.83 -10.67 10.82
CA ALA A 46 6.58 -9.75 11.94
C ALA A 46 5.11 -9.29 12.02
N VAL A 47 4.46 -9.09 10.87
CA VAL A 47 3.05 -8.68 10.79
C VAL A 47 2.11 -9.87 10.95
N GLY A 48 2.43 -11.01 10.35
CA GLY A 48 1.61 -12.21 10.30
C GLY A 48 0.23 -12.01 9.66
N PRO A 49 0.11 -11.58 8.38
CA PRO A 49 -1.18 -11.24 7.76
C PRO A 49 -2.27 -12.31 7.92
N THR A 50 -1.95 -13.57 7.63
CA THR A 50 -2.91 -14.67 7.72
C THR A 50 -3.26 -15.01 9.17
N ARG A 51 -2.26 -15.14 10.04
CA ARG A 51 -2.45 -15.56 11.44
C ARG A 51 -3.15 -14.50 12.27
N ASN A 52 -2.78 -13.23 12.11
CA ASN A 52 -3.21 -12.14 12.99
C ASN A 52 -4.41 -11.36 12.44
N TYR A 53 -4.67 -11.43 11.12
CA TYR A 53 -5.74 -10.66 10.47
C TYR A 53 -6.69 -11.52 9.62
N GLY A 54 -6.45 -12.83 9.49
CA GLY A 54 -7.31 -13.70 8.68
C GLY A 54 -7.30 -13.36 7.20
N VAL A 55 -6.21 -12.76 6.71
CA VAL A 55 -6.05 -12.26 5.33
C VAL A 55 -5.13 -13.17 4.53
N ASP A 56 -5.54 -13.52 3.32
CA ASP A 56 -4.65 -14.14 2.33
C ASP A 56 -3.80 -13.06 1.66
N TYR A 57 -2.51 -13.31 1.48
CA TYR A 57 -1.62 -12.34 0.88
C TYR A 57 -0.75 -12.95 -0.23
N THR A 58 -0.37 -12.10 -1.16
CA THR A 58 0.67 -12.41 -2.14
C THR A 58 1.71 -11.30 -2.14
N THR A 59 2.96 -11.65 -2.40
CA THR A 59 4.05 -10.70 -2.54
C THR A 59 4.39 -10.51 -4.02
N ARG A 60 4.68 -9.27 -4.41
CA ARG A 60 5.12 -8.90 -5.76
C ARG A 60 6.26 -7.90 -5.66
N CYS A 61 7.25 -8.05 -6.54
CA CYS A 61 8.29 -7.05 -6.77
C CYS A 61 8.01 -6.41 -8.12
N LEU A 62 7.80 -5.10 -8.14
CA LEU A 62 7.61 -4.34 -9.37
C LEU A 62 8.80 -3.40 -9.58
N PRO A 63 9.28 -3.25 -10.83
CA PRO A 63 10.53 -2.54 -11.12
C PRO A 63 10.43 -1.02 -10.94
N ASP A 64 9.23 -0.45 -11.00
CA ASP A 64 9.00 0.99 -10.91
C ASP A 64 7.54 1.34 -10.54
N ILE A 65 7.27 2.65 -10.45
CA ILE A 65 5.92 3.17 -10.18
C ILE A 65 4.94 2.90 -11.32
N PRO A 66 5.27 3.12 -12.61
CA PRO A 66 4.37 2.78 -13.72
C PRO A 66 3.91 1.31 -13.70
N SER A 67 4.83 0.38 -13.46
CA SER A 67 4.49 -1.04 -13.30
C SER A 67 3.58 -1.30 -12.10
N THR A 68 3.75 -0.52 -11.02
CA THR A 68 2.86 -0.57 -9.85
C THR A 68 1.47 -0.08 -10.19
N VAL A 69 1.35 0.99 -10.98
CA VAL A 69 0.07 1.50 -11.47
C VAL A 69 -0.61 0.50 -12.37
N GLU A 70 0.11 -0.06 -13.36
CA GLU A 70 -0.41 -1.12 -14.24
C GLU A 70 -0.93 -2.30 -13.44
N PHE A 71 -0.17 -2.75 -12.44
CA PHE A 71 -0.61 -3.84 -11.58
C PHE A 71 -1.87 -3.48 -10.77
N VAL A 72 -1.98 -2.27 -10.25
CA VAL A 72 -3.18 -1.78 -9.53
C VAL A 72 -4.39 -1.78 -10.47
N VAL A 73 -4.22 -1.32 -11.71
CA VAL A 73 -5.27 -1.28 -12.75
C VAL A 73 -5.69 -2.69 -13.16
N ASP A 74 -4.73 -3.55 -13.52
CA ASP A 74 -4.97 -4.93 -13.95
C ASP A 74 -5.72 -5.76 -12.90
N ARG A 75 -5.51 -5.43 -11.62
CA ARG A 75 -6.15 -6.11 -10.49
C ARG A 75 -7.47 -5.48 -10.07
N ALA A 76 -7.88 -4.39 -10.71
CA ALA A 76 -9.05 -3.59 -10.32
C ALA A 76 -9.08 -3.36 -8.80
N ALA A 77 -7.94 -2.99 -8.23
CA ALA A 77 -7.77 -2.80 -6.81
C ALA A 77 -8.65 -1.66 -6.28
N SER A 78 -9.72 -2.00 -5.56
CA SER A 78 -10.61 -1.06 -4.88
C SER A 78 -9.93 -0.12 -3.86
N CYS A 79 -8.69 -0.43 -3.47
CA CYS A 79 -7.92 0.36 -2.52
C CYS A 79 -6.41 0.21 -2.72
N VAL A 80 -5.68 1.32 -2.62
CA VAL A 80 -4.21 1.36 -2.56
C VAL A 80 -3.75 1.99 -1.25
N CYS A 81 -2.91 1.28 -0.50
CA CYS A 81 -2.35 1.73 0.77
C CYS A 81 -0.84 1.97 0.63
N ILE A 82 -0.36 3.12 1.11
CA ILE A 82 1.03 3.55 1.00
C ILE A 82 1.49 3.98 2.39
N GLY A 83 2.50 3.33 2.96
CA GLY A 83 2.97 3.69 4.30
C GLY A 83 3.61 5.07 4.33
N ILE A 84 3.30 5.90 5.31
CA ILE A 84 3.87 7.24 5.52
C ILE A 84 5.35 7.11 5.91
N SER A 85 6.21 7.84 5.20
CA SER A 85 7.65 7.83 5.45
C SER A 85 8.06 8.83 6.53
N GLU A 86 7.39 9.98 6.59
CA GLU A 86 7.71 11.07 7.51
C GLU A 86 6.46 11.87 7.89
N ARG A 87 6.43 12.37 9.12
CA ARG A 87 5.49 13.39 9.58
C ARG A 87 6.21 14.68 9.93
N THR A 88 5.60 15.80 9.58
CA THR A 88 6.06 17.12 10.01
C THR A 88 5.96 17.27 11.53
N SER A 89 6.62 18.29 12.09
CA SER A 89 6.52 18.64 13.52
C SER A 89 5.09 18.94 13.98
N THR A 90 4.19 19.31 13.06
CA THR A 90 2.75 19.53 13.34
C THR A 90 1.91 18.26 13.23
N GLY A 91 2.53 17.10 13.01
CA GLY A 91 1.87 15.82 12.86
C GLY A 91 1.26 15.57 11.48
N LYS A 92 1.39 16.48 10.51
CA LYS A 92 0.91 16.24 9.13
C LYS A 92 1.79 15.25 8.39
N ALA A 93 1.17 14.32 7.64
CA ALA A 93 1.89 13.40 6.77
C ALA A 93 2.61 14.18 5.66
N ARG A 94 3.90 13.87 5.45
CA ARG A 94 4.66 14.39 4.33
C ARG A 94 4.47 13.45 3.13
N ILE A 95 4.04 14.01 2.00
CA ILE A 95 3.99 13.28 0.74
C ILE A 95 5.37 13.41 0.10
N ASP A 96 6.11 12.30 0.06
CA ASP A 96 7.40 12.25 -0.64
C ASP A 96 7.20 12.09 -2.17
N PRO A 97 8.25 12.33 -2.98
CA PRO A 97 8.13 12.31 -4.45
C PRO A 97 7.61 10.99 -5.01
N LEU A 98 7.90 9.87 -4.34
CA LEU A 98 7.48 8.54 -4.76
C LEU A 98 5.97 8.33 -4.55
N THR A 99 5.47 8.73 -3.38
CA THR A 99 4.03 8.73 -3.07
C THR A 99 3.31 9.69 -4.01
N GLN A 100 3.88 10.88 -4.22
CA GLN A 100 3.33 11.87 -5.15
C GLN A 100 3.25 11.31 -6.56
N SER A 101 4.29 10.61 -7.04
CA SER A 101 4.29 10.01 -8.37
C SER A 101 3.12 9.03 -8.51
N LEU A 102 2.93 8.11 -7.56
CA LEU A 102 1.81 7.15 -7.62
C LEU A 102 0.42 7.83 -7.56
N LEU A 103 0.28 8.90 -6.77
CA LEU A 103 -1.00 9.60 -6.58
C LEU A 103 -1.36 10.55 -7.73
N LEU A 104 -0.39 10.97 -8.54
CA LEU A 104 -0.60 11.88 -9.68
C LEU A 104 -0.76 11.15 -11.02
N GLU A 105 -0.74 9.83 -11.01
CA GLU A 105 -0.93 9.02 -12.22
C GLU A 105 -2.37 9.16 -12.71
N GLU A 106 -2.54 9.64 -13.94
CA GLU A 106 -3.86 9.97 -14.52
C GLU A 106 -4.83 8.80 -14.48
N ARG A 107 -4.29 7.57 -14.54
CA ARG A 107 -5.07 6.32 -14.53
C ARG A 107 -5.65 5.97 -13.17
N LEU A 108 -5.31 6.67 -12.10
CA LEU A 108 -5.78 6.41 -10.74
C LEU A 108 -6.49 7.63 -10.17
N SER A 109 -7.79 7.51 -9.93
CA SER A 109 -8.56 8.49 -9.18
C SER A 109 -9.24 7.84 -7.97
N GLY A 110 -9.66 8.64 -6.98
CA GLY A 110 -10.33 8.11 -5.80
C GLY A 110 -10.36 9.08 -4.62
N THR A 111 -10.81 8.58 -3.47
CA THR A 111 -10.85 9.33 -2.22
C THR A 111 -9.56 9.10 -1.42
N LEU A 112 -8.80 10.16 -1.20
CA LEU A 112 -7.60 10.12 -0.37
C LEU A 112 -7.95 10.21 1.12
N VAL A 113 -7.48 9.25 1.91
CA VAL A 113 -7.60 9.22 3.38
C VAL A 113 -6.20 9.12 3.98
N VAL A 114 -5.90 9.94 4.98
CA VAL A 114 -4.61 9.93 5.69
C VAL A 114 -4.83 9.35 7.09
N GLY A 115 -4.29 8.16 7.33
CA GLY A 115 -4.27 7.48 8.62
C GLY A 115 -3.12 7.95 9.52
N ASN A 116 -2.70 7.11 10.48
CA ASN A 116 -1.59 7.39 11.41
C ASN A 116 -0.22 7.05 10.80
N ASP A 117 -0.14 6.00 10.03
CA ASP A 117 1.07 5.47 9.42
C ASP A 117 0.84 5.12 7.94
N VAL A 118 -0.37 5.32 7.41
CA VAL A 118 -0.72 4.96 6.03
C VAL A 118 -1.53 6.04 5.33
N ILE A 119 -1.23 6.27 4.05
CA ILE A 119 -2.06 7.01 3.10
C ILE A 119 -2.85 6.00 2.29
N ILE A 120 -4.16 6.22 2.16
CA ILE A 120 -5.09 5.26 1.56
C ILE A 120 -5.83 5.96 0.42
N LEU A 121 -5.69 5.45 -0.80
CA LEU A 121 -6.56 5.81 -1.92
C LEU A 121 -7.70 4.80 -1.98
N ARG A 122 -8.91 5.23 -1.61
CA ARG A 122 -10.11 4.39 -1.55
C ARG A 122 -11.02 4.64 -2.75
N LYS A 123 -11.84 3.65 -3.08
CA LYS A 123 -12.79 3.73 -4.20
C LYS A 123 -12.04 4.11 -5.47
N VAL A 124 -10.97 3.36 -5.74
CA VAL A 124 -10.10 3.64 -6.87
C VAL A 124 -10.90 3.47 -8.16
N GLU A 125 -10.92 4.51 -8.96
CA GLU A 125 -11.52 4.57 -10.28
C GLU A 125 -10.41 4.68 -11.32
N TYR A 126 -10.63 4.06 -12.48
CA TYR A 126 -9.64 3.95 -13.55
C TYR A 126 -10.16 4.67 -14.78
N ASP A 127 -9.34 5.56 -15.34
CA ASP A 127 -9.61 6.08 -16.68
C ASP A 127 -9.42 4.94 -17.69
N THR A 128 -10.49 4.71 -18.47
CA THR A 128 -10.54 3.72 -19.56
C THR A 128 -9.82 4.21 -20.80
#